data_AF-A0A7J4N5I1-F1
#
_entry.id   AF-A0A7J4N5I1-F1
#
_cell.length_a   1.000
_cell.length_b   1.000
_cell.length_c   1.000
_cell.angle_alpha   90.00
_cell.angle_beta   90.00
_cell.angle_gamma   90.00
#
_symmetry.space_group_name_H-M   'P 1'
#
loop_
_entity.id
_entity.type
_entity.pdbx_description
1 polymer ?
#
loop_
_entity_poly.entity_id
_entity_poly.type
_entity_poly.pdbx_seq_one_letter_code
_entity_poly.pdbx_strand_id
1 'polypeptide(L)'
;EEQRLDGVVARGITGTGTVAAMAIGLETGVIKLPYIDTTDRKIHLTNGIYFGEEDVREAGKAIGAIRAGHRTLIEEVGVDDAEIRTMYMAGASGTYVDPIKAQTVGLIPRVLEKTVQAGNTSLMMSYDILVDDDGLDKMQDVANAISSKHIMFATSKVFEDIYVNELAYWTEGMSMDMYNEMVQYAGLRPLPDIVRPKEIVRLVLSDIPVIGARGLKTLDDVGVYLMGSFEGCIGCKKCQKECPECALQVSTISDKKYQIRINTEHCLGTACKNCQSVCPESVFNFSGLKIVRKGEA
;
A
#
# COMPACT_ATOMS: atom_id res chain seq x y z
N GLU A 1 25.49 4.10 10.35
CA GLU A 1 26.10 3.73 9.07
C GLU A 1 25.07 2.95 8.27
N GLU A 2 24.48 3.54 7.24
CA GLU A 2 23.60 2.82 6.33
C GLU A 2 24.46 1.93 5.43
N GLN A 3 24.31 0.61 5.56
CA GLN A 3 24.82 -0.37 4.61
C GLN A 3 24.11 -0.15 3.27
N ARG A 4 24.64 0.74 2.43
CA ARG A 4 24.40 0.64 0.99
C ARG A 4 25.10 -0.64 0.56
N LEU A 5 24.37 -1.55 -0.08
CA LEU A 5 24.99 -2.70 -0.74
C LEU A 5 25.98 -2.14 -1.76
N ASP A 6 27.28 -2.35 -1.53
CA ASP A 6 28.34 -1.88 -2.43
C ASP A 6 28.04 -2.33 -3.87
N GLY A 7 28.07 -1.39 -4.81
CA GLY A 7 27.80 -1.65 -6.23
C GLY A 7 26.32 -1.62 -6.65
N VAL A 8 25.37 -1.29 -5.77
CA VAL A 8 23.95 -1.16 -6.14
C VAL A 8 23.57 0.30 -6.41
N VAL A 9 22.98 0.54 -7.60
CA VAL A 9 22.49 1.86 -8.03
C VAL A 9 21.01 2.00 -7.68
N ALA A 10 20.67 2.99 -6.84
CA ALA A 10 19.27 3.28 -6.52
C ALA A 10 18.50 3.72 -7.79
N ARG A 11 17.30 3.15 -7.98
CA ARG A 11 16.40 3.44 -9.11
C ARG A 11 15.05 4.06 -8.72
N GLY A 12 14.72 4.07 -7.43
CA GLY A 12 13.46 4.60 -6.93
C GLY A 12 13.39 4.56 -5.41
N ILE A 13 12.21 4.89 -4.89
CA ILE A 13 11.91 4.93 -3.45
C ILE A 13 10.94 3.78 -3.15
N THR A 14 11.25 2.95 -2.17
CA THR A 14 10.33 1.89 -1.69
C THR A 14 9.30 2.48 -0.73
N GLY A 15 8.23 1.74 -0.39
CA GLY A 15 7.25 2.20 0.60
C GLY A 15 7.87 2.57 1.95
N THR A 16 8.86 1.81 2.43
CA THR A 16 9.58 2.16 3.68
C THR A 16 10.48 3.38 3.51
N GLY A 17 11.05 3.59 2.32
CA GLY A 17 11.75 4.81 1.94
C GLY A 17 10.84 6.04 1.95
N THR A 18 9.59 5.90 1.49
CA THR A 18 8.58 6.97 1.56
C THR A 18 8.26 7.35 3.01
N VAL A 19 8.07 6.36 3.89
CA VAL A 19 7.87 6.62 5.33
C VAL A 19 9.07 7.35 5.93
N ALA A 20 10.30 6.94 5.56
CA ALA A 20 11.50 7.60 6.05
C ALA A 20 11.64 9.04 5.53
N ALA A 21 11.36 9.29 4.25
CA ALA A 21 11.38 10.62 3.66
C ALA A 21 10.35 11.55 4.32
N MET A 22 9.13 11.05 4.56
CA MET A 22 8.09 11.78 5.29
C MET A 22 8.51 12.10 6.72
N ALA A 23 8.98 11.10 7.48
CA ALA A 23 9.37 11.29 8.88
C ALA A 23 10.52 12.30 9.03
N ILE A 24 11.60 12.11 8.28
CA ILE A 24 12.78 12.99 8.34
C ILE A 24 12.45 14.37 7.79
N GLY A 25 11.66 14.45 6.71
CA GLY A 25 11.24 15.72 6.13
C GLY A 25 10.43 16.55 7.12
N LEU A 26 9.50 15.95 7.85
CA LEU A 26 8.73 16.61 8.91
C LEU A 26 9.63 17.02 10.09
N GLU A 27 10.48 16.11 10.59
CA GLU A 27 11.36 16.36 11.74
C GLU A 27 12.38 17.48 11.47
N THR A 28 12.88 17.56 10.23
CA THR A 28 13.85 18.60 9.82
C THR A 28 13.19 19.92 9.42
N GLY A 29 11.85 19.94 9.27
CA GLY A 29 11.11 21.10 8.77
C GLY A 29 11.26 21.36 7.27
N VAL A 30 11.87 20.43 6.52
CA VAL A 30 11.91 20.46 5.05
C VAL A 30 10.52 20.19 4.46
N ILE A 31 9.70 19.38 5.12
CA ILE A 31 8.28 19.26 4.83
C ILE A 31 7.52 20.14 5.82
N LYS A 32 6.84 21.15 5.29
CA LYS A 32 5.89 22.00 6.03
C LYS A 32 4.55 21.84 5.35
N LEU A 33 3.74 20.92 5.87
CA LEU A 33 2.50 20.51 5.22
C LEU A 33 1.65 21.73 4.80
N PRO A 34 1.08 21.72 3.59
CA PRO A 34 1.14 20.64 2.59
C PRO A 34 2.35 20.69 1.65
N TYR A 35 3.33 21.55 1.92
CA TYR A 35 4.42 21.91 1.00
C TYR A 35 5.77 21.29 1.38
N ILE A 36 6.68 21.27 0.39
CA ILE A 36 8.11 21.06 0.62
C ILE A 36 8.79 22.44 0.61
N ASP A 37 9.49 22.76 1.69
CA ASP A 37 10.21 24.04 1.89
C ASP A 37 11.58 24.02 1.22
N THR A 38 11.58 23.79 -0.09
CA THR A 38 12.75 23.90 -0.98
C THR A 38 12.43 24.79 -2.17
N THR A 39 13.45 25.29 -2.86
CA THR A 39 13.28 26.24 -3.97
C THR A 39 12.46 25.69 -5.13
N ASP A 40 12.53 24.38 -5.38
CA ASP A 40 11.82 23.70 -6.47
C ASP A 40 10.73 22.73 -5.97
N ARG A 41 10.36 22.81 -4.69
CA ARG A 41 9.32 21.98 -4.05
C ARG A 41 9.58 20.48 -4.11
N LYS A 42 10.86 20.09 -4.09
CA LYS A 42 11.32 18.69 -4.12
C LYS A 42 12.39 18.41 -3.08
N ILE A 43 12.42 17.17 -2.59
CA ILE A 43 13.55 16.59 -1.88
C ILE A 43 14.34 15.77 -2.88
N HIS A 44 15.53 16.22 -3.25
CA HIS A 44 16.41 15.51 -4.17
C HIS A 44 17.17 14.41 -3.44
N LEU A 45 17.05 13.20 -3.98
CA LEU A 45 17.80 12.02 -3.56
C LEU A 45 18.90 11.73 -4.61
N THR A 46 19.58 10.59 -4.46
CA THR A 46 20.63 10.19 -5.39
C THR A 46 20.09 9.87 -6.79
N ASN A 47 20.96 9.91 -7.82
CA ASN A 47 20.67 9.49 -9.19
C ASN A 47 19.46 10.19 -9.85
N GLY A 48 19.17 11.44 -9.47
CA GLY A 48 18.04 12.21 -10.03
C GLY A 48 16.67 11.74 -9.53
N ILE A 49 16.62 10.84 -8.56
CA ILE A 49 15.39 10.48 -7.85
C ILE A 49 15.00 11.67 -6.98
N TYR A 50 13.72 12.02 -6.95
CA TYR A 50 13.20 13.05 -6.07
C TYR A 50 11.89 12.62 -5.41
N PHE A 51 11.54 13.27 -4.31
CA PHE A 51 10.26 13.16 -3.64
C PHE A 51 9.58 14.54 -3.66
N GLY A 52 8.39 14.63 -4.26
CA GLY A 52 7.67 15.88 -4.49
C GLY A 52 6.42 16.06 -3.63
N GLU A 53 5.76 17.22 -3.76
CA GLU A 53 4.56 17.54 -2.98
C GLU A 53 3.37 16.62 -3.28
N GLU A 54 3.24 16.11 -4.51
CA GLU A 54 2.22 15.10 -4.81
C GLU A 54 2.49 13.79 -4.05
N ASP A 55 3.75 13.37 -3.95
CA ASP A 55 4.13 12.20 -3.17
C ASP A 55 3.85 12.42 -1.68
N VAL A 56 4.08 13.63 -1.16
CA VAL A 56 3.70 14.02 0.22
C VAL A 56 2.19 13.87 0.43
N ARG A 57 1.37 14.38 -0.51
CA ARG A 57 -0.09 14.29 -0.42
C ARG A 57 -0.59 12.85 -0.48
N GLU A 58 -0.13 12.06 -1.45
CA GLU A 58 -0.57 10.67 -1.61
C GLU A 58 -0.08 9.77 -0.47
N ALA A 59 1.17 9.93 -0.04
CA ALA A 59 1.67 9.25 1.16
C ALA A 59 0.88 9.65 2.41
N GLY A 60 0.59 10.94 2.56
CA GLY A 60 -0.20 11.48 3.66
C GLY A 60 -1.61 10.89 3.72
N LYS A 61 -2.32 10.78 2.59
CA LYS A 61 -3.63 10.10 2.52
C LYS A 61 -3.56 8.66 3.03
N ALA A 62 -2.56 7.90 2.57
CA ALA A 62 -2.38 6.50 2.99
C ALA A 62 -2.03 6.38 4.48
N ILE A 63 -1.12 7.23 4.98
CA ILE A 63 -0.74 7.28 6.40
C ILE A 63 -1.95 7.66 7.26
N GLY A 64 -2.70 8.68 6.84
CA GLY A 64 -3.91 9.14 7.51
C GLY A 64 -5.00 8.08 7.57
N ALA A 65 -5.18 7.31 6.49
CA ALA A 65 -6.14 6.20 6.49
C ALA A 65 -5.75 5.11 7.52
N ILE A 66 -4.46 4.79 7.63
CA ILE A 66 -3.97 3.81 8.61
C ILE A 66 -4.14 4.35 10.04
N ARG A 67 -3.85 5.64 10.26
CA ARG A 67 -4.04 6.28 11.57
C ARG A 67 -5.50 6.29 11.98
N ALA A 68 -6.37 6.74 11.08
CA ALA A 68 -7.81 6.72 11.29
C ALA A 68 -8.29 5.30 11.60
N GLY A 69 -7.82 4.29 10.86
CA GLY A 69 -8.16 2.89 11.09
C GLY A 69 -7.83 2.42 12.50
N HIS A 70 -6.56 2.53 12.93
CA HIS A 70 -6.20 2.04 14.27
C HIS A 70 -6.82 2.89 15.39
N ARG A 71 -7.07 4.19 15.16
CA ARG A 71 -7.81 5.02 16.12
C ARG A 71 -9.27 4.61 16.23
N THR A 72 -9.95 4.33 15.13
CA THR A 72 -11.32 3.80 15.14
C THR A 72 -11.40 2.51 15.93
N LEU A 73 -10.43 1.60 15.79
CA LEU A 73 -10.40 0.36 16.56
C LEU A 73 -10.27 0.63 18.08
N ILE A 74 -9.40 1.56 18.48
CA ILE A 74 -9.23 1.95 19.89
C ILE A 74 -10.53 2.54 20.45
N GLU A 75 -11.21 3.41 19.71
CA GLU A 75 -12.48 4.00 20.13
C GLU A 75 -13.63 2.99 20.19
N GLU A 76 -13.76 2.11 19.19
CA GLU A 76 -14.83 1.10 19.12
C GLU A 76 -14.71 0.02 20.21
N VAL A 77 -13.47 -0.28 20.64
CA VAL A 77 -13.20 -1.20 21.75
C VAL A 77 -13.31 -0.46 23.11
N GLY A 78 -13.16 0.87 23.13
CA GLY A 78 -13.28 1.68 24.34
C GLY A 78 -12.09 1.56 25.29
N VAL A 79 -10.90 1.23 24.77
CA VAL A 79 -9.65 1.18 25.55
C VAL A 79 -8.89 2.49 25.43
N ASP A 80 -8.06 2.81 26.42
CA ASP A 80 -7.17 3.95 26.40
C ASP A 80 -5.91 3.68 25.57
N ASP A 81 -5.31 4.72 25.00
CA ASP A 81 -4.06 4.63 24.21
C ASP A 81 -2.95 3.87 24.94
N ALA A 82 -2.81 4.10 26.25
CA ALA A 82 -1.78 3.47 27.07
C ALA A 82 -2.00 1.97 27.29
N GLU A 83 -3.20 1.44 27.01
CA GLU A 83 -3.48 0.01 27.07
C GLU A 83 -2.92 -0.74 25.85
N ILE A 84 -2.65 -0.03 24.75
CA ILE A 84 -1.98 -0.59 23.58
C ILE A 84 -0.46 -0.64 23.85
N ARG A 85 0.00 -1.73 24.45
CA ARG A 85 1.41 -1.86 24.87
C ARG A 85 2.37 -2.21 23.75
N THR A 86 1.95 -3.07 22.82
CA THR A 86 2.85 -3.66 21.81
C THR A 86 2.26 -3.57 20.41
N MET A 87 3.06 -3.07 19.47
CA MET A 87 2.72 -3.10 18.04
C MET A 87 3.50 -4.22 17.33
N TYR A 88 2.78 -5.19 16.78
CA TYR A 88 3.36 -6.22 15.91
C TYR A 88 3.30 -5.74 14.45
N MET A 89 4.47 -5.64 13.82
CA MET A 89 4.65 -5.12 12.46
C MET A 89 5.00 -6.29 11.55
N ALA A 90 4.10 -6.60 10.61
CA ALA A 90 4.22 -7.75 9.72
C ALA A 90 4.18 -7.34 8.24
N GLY A 91 4.46 -8.31 7.37
CA GLY A 91 4.58 -8.14 5.92
C GLY A 91 5.94 -7.54 5.51
N ALA A 92 6.16 -7.42 4.20
CA ALA A 92 7.41 -6.87 3.67
C ALA A 92 7.68 -5.48 4.25
N SER A 93 6.71 -4.55 4.19
CA SER A 93 6.86 -3.21 4.76
C SER A 93 7.08 -3.24 6.28
N GLY A 94 6.32 -4.03 7.05
CA GLY A 94 6.48 -4.12 8.50
C GLY A 94 7.85 -4.65 8.95
N THR A 95 8.48 -5.47 8.11
CA THR A 95 9.81 -6.05 8.37
C THR A 95 10.94 -5.03 8.24
N TYR A 96 10.80 -4.05 7.34
CA TYR A 96 11.88 -3.11 7.01
C TYR A 96 11.59 -1.67 7.43
N VAL A 97 10.34 -1.31 7.74
CA VAL A 97 10.00 0.04 8.18
C VAL A 97 10.60 0.31 9.56
N ASP A 98 11.20 1.47 9.73
CA ASP A 98 11.70 1.92 11.04
C ASP A 98 10.50 2.26 11.95
N PRO A 99 10.35 1.60 13.12
CA PRO A 99 9.18 1.82 13.97
C PRO A 99 9.08 3.24 14.54
N ILE A 100 10.21 3.92 14.77
CA ILE A 100 10.22 5.30 15.26
C ILE A 100 9.72 6.24 14.16
N LYS A 101 10.22 6.06 12.92
CA LYS A 101 9.77 6.85 11.77
C LYS A 101 8.31 6.58 11.44
N ALA A 102 7.87 5.31 11.49
CA ALA A 102 6.47 4.93 11.33
C ALA A 102 5.58 5.62 12.38
N GLN A 103 6.02 5.67 13.63
CA GLN A 103 5.29 6.37 14.70
C GLN A 103 5.32 7.89 14.52
N THR A 104 6.43 8.48 14.06
CA THR A 104 6.55 9.92 13.75
C THR A 104 5.47 10.35 12.77
N VAL A 105 5.30 9.60 11.67
CA VAL A 105 4.28 9.92 10.67
C VAL A 105 2.88 9.43 11.09
N GLY A 106 2.76 8.63 12.15
CA GLY A 106 1.49 8.14 12.67
C GLY A 106 0.91 6.95 11.89
N LEU A 107 1.75 6.06 11.37
CA LEU A 107 1.36 4.74 10.86
C LEU A 107 1.07 3.74 11.99
N ILE A 108 1.64 3.96 13.18
CA ILE A 108 1.44 3.10 14.35
C ILE A 108 1.03 3.97 15.56
N PRO A 109 0.42 3.36 16.61
CA PRO A 109 -0.04 4.10 17.77
C PRO A 109 1.01 5.00 18.42
N ARG A 110 0.56 6.15 18.91
CA ARG A 110 1.43 7.19 19.48
C ARG A 110 2.00 6.81 20.84
N VAL A 111 1.32 5.93 21.58
CA VAL A 111 1.77 5.41 22.87
C VAL A 111 2.06 3.93 22.71
N LEU A 112 3.32 3.54 22.85
CA LEU A 112 3.75 2.14 22.77
C LEU A 112 4.89 1.90 23.77
N GLU A 113 4.89 0.73 24.40
CA GLU A 113 6.03 0.26 25.20
C GLU A 113 7.03 -0.50 24.33
N LYS A 114 6.51 -1.26 23.35
CA LYS A 114 7.27 -2.21 22.55
C LYS A 114 6.80 -2.24 21.10
N THR A 115 7.74 -2.47 20.18
CA THR A 115 7.45 -2.82 18.79
C THR A 115 8.13 -4.14 18.43
N VAL A 116 7.47 -4.95 17.60
CA VAL A 116 7.96 -6.27 17.19
C VAL A 116 7.85 -6.40 15.68
N GLN A 117 8.98 -6.50 14.97
CA GLN A 117 9.01 -6.77 13.54
C GLN A 117 9.00 -8.28 13.31
N ALA A 118 7.87 -8.78 12.81
CA ALA A 118 7.53 -10.19 12.78
C ALA A 118 7.67 -10.85 11.41
N GLY A 119 8.18 -10.17 10.37
CA GLY A 119 8.34 -10.79 9.06
C GLY A 119 7.04 -10.88 8.26
N ASN A 120 7.07 -11.68 7.18
CA ASN A 120 5.85 -12.02 6.44
C ASN A 120 5.10 -13.16 7.15
N THR A 121 4.25 -12.82 8.11
CA THR A 121 3.48 -13.77 8.92
C THR A 121 2.55 -14.66 8.08
N SER A 122 2.01 -14.14 6.97
CA SER A 122 1.19 -14.93 6.04
C SER A 122 1.99 -16.04 5.38
N LEU A 123 3.21 -15.73 4.91
CA LEU A 123 4.09 -16.73 4.31
C LEU A 123 4.58 -17.76 5.33
N MET A 124 4.95 -17.31 6.54
CA MET A 124 5.38 -18.21 7.62
C MET A 124 4.25 -19.16 8.03
N MET A 125 3.04 -18.64 8.24
CA MET A 125 1.86 -19.47 8.53
C MET A 125 1.55 -20.45 7.39
N SER A 126 1.70 -20.02 6.12
CA SER A 126 1.49 -20.92 4.97
C SER A 126 2.48 -22.08 4.95
N TYR A 127 3.74 -21.83 5.34
CA TYR A 127 4.73 -22.88 5.53
C TYR A 127 4.36 -23.80 6.70
N ASP A 128 4.01 -23.24 7.86
CA ASP A 128 3.65 -24.00 9.06
C ASP A 128 2.46 -24.94 8.79
N ILE A 129 1.42 -24.46 8.10
CA ILE A 129 0.26 -25.26 7.66
C ILE A 129 0.69 -26.37 6.69
N LEU A 130 1.65 -26.11 5.80
CA LEU A 130 2.08 -27.09 4.79
C LEU A 130 2.88 -28.26 5.39
N VAL A 131 3.62 -28.02 6.48
CA VAL A 131 4.53 -29.03 7.08
C VAL A 131 3.96 -29.71 8.32
N ASP A 132 2.86 -29.21 8.87
CA ASP A 132 2.15 -29.79 10.01
C ASP A 132 0.81 -30.37 9.54
N ASP A 133 0.65 -31.69 9.65
CA ASP A 133 -0.55 -32.41 9.20
C ASP A 133 -1.82 -31.88 9.89
N ASP A 134 -1.71 -31.41 11.13
CA ASP A 134 -2.82 -30.83 11.91
C ASP A 134 -2.84 -29.28 11.83
N GLY A 135 -1.92 -28.67 11.05
CA GLY A 135 -1.70 -27.22 11.05
C GLY A 135 -2.91 -26.44 10.56
N LEU A 136 -3.61 -26.97 9.56
CA LEU A 136 -4.82 -26.34 9.02
C LEU A 136 -5.96 -26.32 10.06
N ASP A 137 -6.18 -27.43 10.75
CA ASP A 137 -7.22 -27.54 11.78
C ASP A 137 -6.94 -26.60 12.95
N LYS A 138 -5.67 -26.53 13.41
CA LYS A 138 -5.24 -25.57 14.44
C LYS A 138 -5.51 -24.12 14.03
N MET A 139 -5.22 -23.75 12.77
CA MET A 139 -5.48 -22.39 12.28
C MET A 139 -6.97 -22.11 12.10
N GLN A 140 -7.77 -23.13 11.75
CA GLN A 140 -9.23 -23.01 11.71
C GLN A 140 -9.80 -22.78 13.11
N ASP A 141 -9.27 -23.43 14.14
CA ASP A 141 -9.65 -23.20 15.54
C ASP A 141 -9.33 -21.76 15.99
N VAL A 142 -8.15 -21.23 15.64
CA VAL A 142 -7.80 -19.83 15.88
C VAL A 142 -8.78 -18.91 15.17
N ALA A 143 -9.08 -19.15 13.89
CA ALA A 143 -10.03 -18.34 13.13
C ALA A 143 -11.44 -18.36 13.75
N ASN A 144 -11.90 -19.52 14.22
CA ASN A 144 -13.19 -19.68 14.90
C ASN A 144 -13.22 -18.97 16.27
N ALA A 145 -12.07 -18.93 16.96
CA ALA A 145 -11.91 -18.25 18.25
C ALA A 145 -11.77 -16.73 18.13
N ILE A 146 -11.41 -16.20 16.95
CA ILE A 146 -11.47 -14.76 16.66
C ILE A 146 -12.95 -14.37 16.58
N SER A 147 -13.54 -14.17 17.75
CA SER A 147 -14.81 -13.48 17.91
C SER A 147 -14.57 -12.02 17.56
N SER A 148 -14.72 -11.66 16.29
CA SER A 148 -14.55 -10.26 15.89
C SER A 148 -15.89 -9.71 15.40
N LYS A 149 -16.43 -8.78 16.18
CA LYS A 149 -17.21 -7.67 15.62
C LYS A 149 -16.35 -7.07 14.50
N HIS A 150 -16.67 -7.40 13.25
CA HIS A 150 -15.95 -6.87 12.11
C HIS A 150 -16.32 -5.39 11.95
N ILE A 151 -15.34 -4.50 12.17
CA ILE A 151 -15.56 -3.06 12.08
C ILE A 151 -15.34 -2.64 10.62
N MET A 152 -16.43 -2.43 9.90
CA MET A 152 -16.40 -1.91 8.54
C MET A 152 -16.10 -0.40 8.56
N PHE A 153 -14.86 -0.01 8.32
CA PHE A 153 -14.47 1.41 8.28
C PHE A 153 -15.30 2.24 7.29
N ALA A 154 -15.68 1.65 6.15
CA ALA A 154 -16.52 2.33 5.15
C ALA A 154 -17.90 2.77 5.67
N THR A 155 -18.38 2.20 6.78
CA THR A 155 -19.66 2.55 7.41
C THR A 155 -19.48 3.09 8.84
N SER A 156 -18.24 3.28 9.29
CA SER A 156 -17.95 3.77 10.64
C SER A 156 -17.90 5.29 10.62
N LYS A 157 -18.82 5.92 11.37
CA LYS A 157 -18.81 7.38 11.54
C LYS A 157 -17.54 7.86 12.24
N VAL A 158 -17.04 7.08 13.20
CA VAL A 158 -15.75 7.35 13.87
C VAL A 158 -14.60 7.38 12.87
N PHE A 159 -14.53 6.41 11.94
CA PHE A 159 -13.50 6.43 10.90
C PHE A 159 -13.62 7.65 9.99
N GLU A 160 -14.83 7.96 9.52
CA GLU A 160 -15.10 9.12 8.68
C GLU A 160 -14.66 10.43 9.36
N ASP A 161 -15.06 10.62 10.63
CA ASP A 161 -14.76 11.84 11.39
C ASP A 161 -13.25 12.01 11.61
N ILE A 162 -12.51 10.91 11.84
CA ILE A 162 -11.06 10.97 11.99
C ILE A 162 -10.38 11.19 10.62
N TYR A 163 -10.81 10.46 9.58
CA TYR A 163 -10.14 10.48 8.28
C TYR A 163 -10.30 11.82 7.55
N VAL A 164 -11.43 12.52 7.71
CA VAL A 164 -11.59 13.88 7.18
C VAL A 164 -10.56 14.85 7.77
N ASN A 165 -10.28 14.72 9.08
CA ASN A 165 -9.25 15.52 9.73
C ASN A 165 -7.84 15.11 9.29
N GLU A 166 -7.59 13.81 9.05
CA GLU A 166 -6.33 13.35 8.47
C GLU A 166 -6.09 13.92 7.07
N LEU A 167 -7.12 13.96 6.21
CA LEU A 167 -7.03 14.61 4.91
C LEU A 167 -6.66 16.09 5.05
N ALA A 168 -7.36 16.83 5.91
CA ALA A 168 -7.07 18.25 6.12
C ALA A 168 -5.65 18.48 6.70
N TYR A 169 -5.19 17.61 7.60
CA TYR A 169 -3.81 17.65 8.11
C TYR A 169 -2.78 17.45 7.00
N TRP A 170 -2.94 16.40 6.20
CA TRP A 170 -1.94 16.01 5.20
C TRP A 170 -1.97 16.85 3.92
N THR A 171 -3.16 17.22 3.42
CA THR A 171 -3.32 17.86 2.12
C THR A 171 -3.50 19.37 2.20
N GLU A 172 -4.00 19.89 3.32
CA GLU A 172 -4.26 21.32 3.51
C GLU A 172 -3.35 21.96 4.56
N GLY A 173 -2.56 21.17 5.30
CA GLY A 173 -1.65 21.69 6.32
C GLY A 173 -2.34 22.14 7.61
N MET A 174 -3.48 21.54 7.96
CA MET A 174 -4.12 21.76 9.26
C MET A 174 -3.11 21.51 10.40
N SER A 175 -3.10 22.35 11.43
CA SER A 175 -2.24 22.13 12.60
C SER A 175 -2.75 20.97 13.45
N MET A 176 -1.86 20.33 14.22
CA MET A 176 -2.28 19.26 15.14
C MET A 176 -3.19 19.75 16.27
N ASP A 177 -3.08 21.02 16.68
CA ASP A 177 -3.97 21.61 17.66
C ASP A 177 -5.40 21.69 17.11
N MET A 178 -5.56 22.23 15.89
CA MET A 178 -6.86 22.28 15.20
C MET A 178 -7.40 20.87 14.93
N TYR A 179 -6.55 19.94 14.53
CA TYR A 179 -6.93 18.53 14.35
C TYR A 179 -7.56 17.97 15.64
N ASN A 180 -6.89 18.17 16.78
CA ASN A 180 -7.36 17.65 18.06
C ASN A 180 -8.65 18.34 18.53
N GLU A 181 -8.79 19.65 18.30
CA GLU A 181 -10.04 20.39 18.57
C GLU A 181 -11.22 19.84 17.75
N MET A 182 -11.01 19.56 16.46
CA MET A 182 -12.05 19.01 15.58
C MET A 182 -12.44 17.58 15.96
N VAL A 183 -11.47 16.74 16.33
CA VAL A 183 -11.72 15.38 16.84
C VAL A 183 -12.52 15.44 18.15
N GLN A 184 -12.18 16.34 19.06
CA GLN A 184 -12.95 16.56 20.29
C GLN A 184 -14.37 17.06 20.02
N TYR A 185 -14.55 17.94 19.04
CA TYR A 185 -15.88 18.42 18.65
C TYR A 185 -16.79 17.29 18.15
N ALA A 186 -16.22 16.27 17.50
CA ALA A 186 -16.92 15.05 17.11
C ALA A 186 -17.19 14.08 18.29
N GLY A 187 -16.80 14.44 19.52
CA GLY A 187 -16.96 13.62 20.72
C GLY A 187 -15.91 12.52 20.87
N LEU A 188 -14.80 12.60 20.13
CA LEU A 188 -13.72 11.61 20.14
C LEU A 188 -12.53 12.09 20.99
N ARG A 189 -11.69 11.14 21.43
CA ARG A 189 -10.49 11.48 22.21
C ARG A 189 -9.42 12.08 21.29
N PRO A 190 -8.75 13.18 21.70
CA PRO A 190 -7.65 13.75 20.94
C PRO A 190 -6.48 12.77 20.86
N LEU A 191 -5.58 12.99 19.91
CA LEU A 191 -4.34 12.22 19.81
C LEU A 191 -3.44 12.53 21.02
N PRO A 192 -2.94 11.53 21.75
CA PRO A 192 -1.99 11.77 22.82
C PRO A 192 -0.63 12.20 22.27
N ASP A 193 0.21 12.74 23.15
CA ASP A 193 1.62 12.93 22.84
C ASP A 193 2.31 11.62 22.49
N ILE A 194 3.36 11.71 21.67
CA ILE A 194 4.11 10.53 21.26
C ILE A 194 4.97 10.04 22.42
N VAL A 195 4.75 8.79 22.84
CA VAL A 195 5.61 8.03 23.75
C VAL A 195 6.33 6.96 22.93
N ARG A 196 7.64 7.11 22.81
CA ARG A 196 8.48 6.18 22.02
C ARG A 196 8.59 4.82 22.71
N PRO A 197 8.54 3.70 21.95
CA PRO A 197 8.77 2.38 22.50
C PRO A 197 10.17 2.28 23.11
N LYS A 198 10.27 1.66 24.28
CA LYS A 198 11.55 1.39 24.96
C LYS A 198 12.26 0.18 24.37
N GLU A 199 11.50 -0.72 23.76
CA GLU A 199 12.00 -1.96 23.18
C GLU A 199 11.57 -2.07 21.71
N ILE A 200 12.53 -2.27 20.83
CA ILE A 200 12.30 -2.57 19.41
C ILE A 200 12.89 -3.95 19.16
N VAL A 201 12.03 -4.94 18.96
CA VAL A 201 12.42 -6.33 18.73
C VAL A 201 12.29 -6.64 17.25
N ARG A 202 13.36 -7.15 16.67
CA ARG A 202 13.34 -7.69 15.31
C ARG A 202 13.47 -9.21 15.38
N LEU A 203 12.38 -9.92 15.12
CA LEU A 203 12.36 -11.39 15.18
C LEU A 203 13.04 -12.02 13.95
N VAL A 204 13.00 -11.33 12.81
CA VAL A 204 13.55 -11.82 11.54
C VAL A 204 14.42 -10.77 10.84
N LEU A 205 15.47 -11.24 10.18
CA LEU A 205 16.37 -10.38 9.39
C LEU A 205 15.74 -9.94 8.06
N SER A 206 14.88 -10.75 7.48
CA SER A 206 14.17 -10.47 6.23
C SER A 206 12.72 -10.93 6.33
N ASP A 207 11.88 -10.40 5.44
CA ASP A 207 10.47 -10.78 5.35
C ASP A 207 10.29 -12.24 4.95
N ILE A 208 11.25 -12.79 4.20
CA ILE A 208 11.42 -14.22 3.93
C ILE A 208 12.72 -14.69 4.59
N PRO A 209 12.69 -15.18 5.84
CA PRO A 209 13.91 -15.55 6.57
C PRO A 209 14.54 -16.86 6.07
N VAL A 210 13.73 -17.76 5.51
CA VAL A 210 14.17 -19.08 5.03
C VAL A 210 13.92 -19.17 3.53
N ILE A 211 14.98 -19.03 2.74
CA ILE A 211 14.92 -19.04 1.27
C ILE A 211 15.02 -20.48 0.70
N GLY A 212 15.54 -21.42 1.50
CA GLY A 212 15.77 -22.81 1.07
C GLY A 212 16.96 -22.98 0.10
N ALA A 213 17.34 -24.23 -0.16
CA ALA A 213 18.54 -24.57 -0.91
C ALA A 213 18.51 -24.12 -2.39
N ARG A 214 17.32 -23.91 -2.96
CA ARG A 214 17.15 -23.51 -4.37
C ARG A 214 17.18 -22.00 -4.60
N GLY A 215 17.33 -21.22 -3.53
CA GLY A 215 17.30 -19.76 -3.61
C GLY A 215 15.89 -19.21 -3.87
N LEU A 216 15.80 -17.89 -3.92
CA LEU A 216 14.60 -17.17 -4.34
C LEU A 216 14.67 -16.94 -5.85
N LYS A 217 13.58 -17.23 -6.55
CA LYS A 217 13.43 -16.88 -7.97
C LYS A 217 12.17 -16.07 -8.14
N THR A 218 12.31 -14.88 -8.67
CA THR A 218 11.17 -14.11 -9.16
C THR A 218 10.64 -14.82 -10.40
N LEU A 219 9.31 -14.98 -10.46
CA LEU A 219 8.63 -15.42 -11.65
C LEU A 219 8.16 -14.17 -12.37
N ASP A 220 8.78 -13.82 -13.49
CA ASP A 220 8.48 -12.57 -14.22
C ASP A 220 7.29 -12.72 -15.19
N ASP A 221 6.84 -13.95 -15.44
CA ASP A 221 5.77 -14.29 -16.39
C ASP A 221 4.66 -15.15 -15.75
N VAL A 222 4.11 -14.67 -14.64
CA VAL A 222 3.02 -15.32 -13.91
C VAL A 222 1.67 -14.94 -14.52
N GLY A 223 1.41 -15.35 -15.76
CA GLY A 223 0.17 -14.97 -16.40
C GLY A 223 0.03 -15.40 -17.84
N VAL A 224 -1.02 -14.89 -18.46
CA VAL A 224 -1.37 -15.11 -19.85
C VAL A 224 -1.65 -13.78 -20.53
N TYR A 225 -1.64 -13.77 -21.85
CA TYR A 225 -2.24 -12.69 -22.60
C TYR A 225 -3.69 -13.02 -22.94
N LEU A 226 -4.56 -12.02 -22.89
CA LEU A 226 -5.84 -12.07 -23.59
C LEU A 226 -5.65 -11.39 -24.94
N MET A 227 -5.84 -12.14 -26.02
CA MET A 227 -5.62 -11.66 -27.38
C MET A 227 -6.87 -11.81 -28.24
N GLY A 228 -7.10 -10.81 -29.09
CA GLY A 228 -8.20 -10.85 -30.05
C GLY A 228 -8.16 -9.70 -31.04
N SER A 229 -9.10 -9.74 -31.98
CA SER A 229 -9.35 -8.67 -32.95
C SER A 229 -10.84 -8.53 -33.13
N PHE A 230 -11.33 -7.30 -33.22
CA PHE A 230 -12.76 -7.03 -33.39
C PHE A 230 -13.01 -6.40 -34.77
N GLU A 231 -14.02 -6.93 -35.46
CA GLU A 231 -14.49 -6.34 -36.71
C GLU A 231 -15.04 -4.92 -36.46
N GLY A 232 -14.72 -3.97 -37.33
CA GLY A 232 -15.07 -2.56 -37.13
C GLY A 232 -14.12 -1.78 -36.20
N CYS A 233 -13.07 -2.40 -35.65
CA CYS A 233 -12.05 -1.66 -34.92
C CYS A 233 -11.30 -0.70 -35.86
N ILE A 234 -11.26 0.58 -35.51
CA ILE A 234 -10.56 1.63 -36.27
C ILE A 234 -9.12 1.90 -35.81
N GLY A 235 -8.64 1.19 -34.78
CA GLY A 235 -7.26 1.35 -34.30
C GLY A 235 -6.97 2.68 -33.58
N CYS A 236 -7.99 3.38 -33.07
CA CYS A 236 -7.83 4.68 -32.41
C CYS A 236 -7.03 4.66 -31.10
N LYS A 237 -6.77 3.46 -30.55
CA LYS A 237 -6.05 3.20 -29.29
C LYS A 237 -6.65 3.85 -28.04
N LYS A 238 -7.92 4.28 -28.08
CA LYS A 238 -8.58 4.89 -26.91
C LYS A 238 -8.66 3.94 -25.72
N CYS A 239 -9.01 2.67 -25.97
CA CYS A 239 -9.02 1.61 -24.95
C CYS A 239 -7.64 1.34 -24.31
N GLN A 240 -6.54 1.62 -25.03
CA GLN A 240 -5.19 1.52 -24.48
C GLN A 240 -4.85 2.74 -23.63
N LYS A 241 -5.15 3.95 -24.14
CA LYS A 241 -4.85 5.21 -23.44
C LYS A 241 -5.64 5.40 -22.16
N GLU A 242 -6.87 4.90 -22.12
CA GLU A 242 -7.78 5.02 -20.97
C GLU A 242 -7.81 3.74 -20.11
N CYS A 243 -6.84 2.83 -20.29
CA CYS A 243 -6.67 1.70 -19.39
C CYS A 243 -6.02 2.20 -18.08
N PRO A 244 -6.69 2.08 -16.92
CA PRO A 244 -6.16 2.61 -15.65
C PRO A 244 -4.83 1.97 -15.26
N GLU A 245 -4.66 0.68 -15.59
CA GLU A 245 -3.47 -0.11 -15.24
C GLU A 245 -2.46 -0.22 -16.39
N CYS A 246 -2.66 0.50 -17.51
CA CYS A 246 -1.83 0.39 -18.71
C CYS A 246 -1.64 -1.06 -19.22
N ALA A 247 -2.60 -1.95 -18.95
CA ALA A 247 -2.50 -3.39 -19.20
C ALA A 247 -2.72 -3.81 -20.66
N LEU A 248 -3.15 -2.88 -21.52
CA LEU A 248 -3.66 -3.15 -22.87
C LEU A 248 -2.78 -2.51 -23.94
N GLN A 249 -2.52 -3.26 -25.02
CA GLN A 249 -1.81 -2.78 -26.21
C GLN A 249 -2.62 -3.05 -27.49
N VAL A 250 -2.67 -2.05 -28.38
CA VAL A 250 -3.27 -2.16 -29.71
C VAL A 250 -2.18 -2.08 -30.80
N SER A 251 -2.08 -3.15 -31.59
CA SER A 251 -1.10 -3.31 -32.68
C SER A 251 -1.80 -3.50 -34.02
N THR A 252 -1.20 -2.99 -35.11
CA THR A 252 -1.75 -3.17 -36.47
C THR A 252 -1.25 -4.49 -37.05
N ILE A 253 -2.15 -5.36 -37.52
CA ILE A 253 -1.79 -6.64 -38.16
C ILE A 253 -1.77 -6.50 -39.69
N SER A 254 -2.79 -5.86 -40.25
CA SER A 254 -2.96 -5.64 -41.69
C SER A 254 -3.81 -4.40 -41.94
N ASP A 255 -4.04 -4.04 -43.20
CA ASP A 255 -4.92 -2.92 -43.53
C ASP A 255 -6.29 -3.10 -42.87
N LYS A 256 -6.68 -2.09 -42.07
CA LYS A 256 -7.90 -2.04 -41.24
C LYS A 256 -8.12 -3.21 -40.27
N LYS A 257 -7.06 -3.94 -39.86
CA LYS A 257 -7.16 -5.01 -38.86
C LYS A 257 -6.18 -4.79 -37.71
N TYR A 258 -6.72 -4.75 -36.50
CA TYR A 258 -5.97 -4.46 -35.28
C TYR A 258 -6.03 -5.63 -34.30
N GLN A 259 -4.89 -5.95 -33.70
CA GLN A 259 -4.77 -6.87 -32.59
C GLN A 259 -4.86 -6.11 -31.28
N ILE A 260 -5.56 -6.70 -30.34
CA ILE A 260 -5.58 -6.26 -28.95
C ILE A 260 -4.90 -7.35 -28.14
N ARG A 261 -3.95 -6.94 -27.32
CA ARG A 261 -3.25 -7.78 -26.35
C ARG A 261 -3.41 -7.16 -24.97
N ILE A 262 -3.90 -7.94 -24.01
CA ILE A 262 -4.03 -7.52 -22.61
C ILE A 262 -3.15 -8.42 -21.76
N ASN A 263 -2.25 -7.85 -20.96
CA ASN A 263 -1.54 -8.59 -19.93
C ASN A 263 -2.48 -8.82 -18.74
N THR A 264 -2.80 -10.08 -18.43
CA THR A 264 -3.74 -10.39 -17.33
C THR A 264 -3.20 -10.00 -15.97
N GLU A 265 -1.89 -9.93 -15.80
CA GLU A 265 -1.24 -9.56 -14.52
C GLU A 265 -1.56 -8.13 -14.07
N HIS A 266 -1.79 -7.24 -15.03
CA HIS A 266 -2.12 -5.84 -14.75
C HIS A 266 -3.61 -5.55 -14.95
N CYS A 267 -4.39 -6.47 -15.52
CA CYS A 267 -5.77 -6.18 -15.85
C CYS A 267 -6.69 -6.36 -14.63
N LEU A 268 -7.48 -5.34 -14.29
CA LEU A 268 -8.55 -5.40 -13.27
C LEU A 268 -9.73 -6.33 -13.65
N GLY A 269 -9.61 -7.07 -14.76
CA GLY A 269 -10.56 -8.08 -15.19
C GLY A 269 -11.95 -7.55 -15.56
N THR A 270 -12.94 -8.44 -15.42
CA THR A 270 -14.31 -8.21 -15.87
C THR A 270 -15.10 -7.20 -15.06
N ALA A 271 -14.61 -6.80 -13.87
CA ALA A 271 -15.23 -5.77 -13.05
C ALA A 271 -14.96 -4.36 -13.60
N CYS A 272 -13.78 -4.12 -14.17
CA CYS A 272 -13.42 -2.81 -14.71
C CYS A 272 -14.09 -2.55 -16.06
N LYS A 273 -13.86 -3.40 -17.07
CA LYS A 273 -14.39 -3.29 -18.45
C LYS A 273 -14.28 -1.89 -19.11
N ASN A 274 -13.46 -0.98 -18.59
CA ASN A 274 -13.35 0.38 -19.13
C ASN A 274 -12.95 0.38 -20.61
N CYS A 275 -12.09 -0.56 -21.01
CA CYS A 275 -11.70 -0.78 -22.41
C CYS A 275 -12.88 -0.99 -23.37
N GLN A 276 -13.99 -1.58 -22.91
CA GLN A 276 -15.22 -1.69 -23.68
C GLN A 276 -15.99 -0.37 -23.71
N SER A 277 -16.22 0.21 -22.53
CA SER A 277 -17.03 1.41 -22.34
C SER A 277 -16.49 2.62 -23.11
N VAL A 278 -15.16 2.72 -23.26
CA VAL A 278 -14.51 3.85 -23.94
C VAL A 278 -14.36 3.63 -25.45
N CYS A 279 -14.72 2.45 -25.97
CA CYS A 279 -14.61 2.15 -27.39
C CYS A 279 -15.63 2.99 -28.19
N PRO A 280 -15.21 3.91 -29.07
CA PRO A 280 -16.14 4.79 -29.78
C PRO A 280 -17.07 4.03 -30.73
N GLU A 281 -16.57 2.94 -31.33
CA GLU A 281 -17.34 2.10 -32.25
C GLU A 281 -18.16 1.02 -31.52
N SER A 282 -18.04 0.90 -30.19
CA SER A 282 -18.70 -0.13 -29.38
C SER A 282 -18.42 -1.58 -29.82
N VAL A 283 -17.32 -1.84 -30.54
CA VAL A 283 -16.95 -3.17 -31.06
C VAL A 283 -16.11 -4.00 -30.10
N PHE A 284 -15.56 -3.40 -29.05
CA PHE A 284 -14.67 -4.09 -28.12
C PHE A 284 -15.47 -5.03 -27.21
N ASN A 285 -15.17 -6.34 -27.28
CA ASN A 285 -15.76 -7.35 -26.41
C ASN A 285 -14.69 -8.13 -25.63
N PHE A 286 -14.52 -7.79 -24.36
CA PHE A 286 -13.56 -8.39 -23.43
C PHE A 286 -13.76 -9.91 -23.30
N SER A 287 -15.01 -10.38 -23.24
CA SER A 287 -15.31 -11.82 -23.14
C SER A 287 -14.97 -12.59 -24.43
N GLY A 288 -14.76 -11.89 -25.56
CA GLY A 288 -14.37 -12.49 -26.83
C GLY A 288 -12.86 -12.69 -27.00
N LEU A 289 -12.05 -12.26 -26.03
CA LEU A 289 -10.60 -12.43 -26.07
C LEU A 289 -10.19 -13.87 -25.72
N LYS A 290 -9.15 -14.36 -26.39
CA LYS A 290 -8.61 -15.71 -26.17
C LYS A 290 -7.40 -15.66 -25.26
N ILE A 291 -7.30 -16.64 -24.37
CA ILE A 291 -6.13 -16.86 -23.54
C ILE A 291 -4.98 -17.38 -24.41
N VAL A 292 -3.83 -16.73 -24.34
CA VAL A 292 -2.59 -17.11 -25.03
C VAL A 292 -1.45 -17.11 -24.01
N ARG A 293 -0.64 -18.17 -23.97
CA ARG A 293 0.52 -18.22 -23.06
C ARG A 293 1.58 -17.23 -23.54
N LYS A 294 2.24 -16.53 -22.61
CA LYS A 294 3.23 -15.49 -22.95
C LYS A 294 4.39 -15.98 -23.81
N GLY A 295 4.78 -17.26 -23.72
CA GLY A 295 5.82 -17.87 -24.56
C GLY A 295 5.35 -18.37 -25.93
N GLU A 296 4.05 -18.31 -26.22
CA GLU A 296 3.41 -18.74 -27.48
C GLU A 296 2.78 -17.56 -28.24
N ALA A 297 2.94 -16.33 -27.73
CA ALA A 297 2.25 -15.10 -28.15
C ALA A 297 3.08 -14.21 -29.09
#